data_AF-W2TRF6-F1
#
_entry.id   AF-W2TRF6-F1
#
_cell.length_a   1.000
_cell.length_b   1.000
_cell.length_c   1.000
_cell.angle_alpha   90.00
_cell.angle_beta   90.00
_cell.angle_gamma   90.00
#
_symmetry.space_group_name_H-M   'P 1'
#
loop_
_entity.id
_entity.type
_entity.pdbx_description
1 polymer ?
#
loop_
_entity_poly.entity_id
_entity_poly.type
_entity_poly.pdbx_seq_one_letter_code
_entity_poly.pdbx_strand_id
1 'polypeptide(L)' 'MGIKDLSKVIADNAPNAIKSGEMKGYFGRKVAIDASMCLYQFLIAVRQDGSQLQSESGETTRQLVT' A
#
# COMPACT_ATOMS: atom_id res chain seq x y z
N MET A 1 3.29 -8.52 7.19
CA MET A 1 2.44 -9.74 7.15
C MET A 1 1.19 -9.49 7.98
N GLY A 2 0.02 -9.94 7.51
CA GLY A 2 -1.27 -9.70 8.17
C GLY A 2 -1.94 -10.98 8.67
N ILE A 3 -3.18 -10.86 9.15
CA ILE A 3 -4.01 -11.99 9.54
C ILE A 3 -4.72 -12.52 8.29
N LYS A 4 -4.48 -13.79 7.98
CA LYS A 4 -5.08 -14.47 6.82
C LYS A 4 -6.61 -14.40 6.89
N ASP A 5 -7.24 -14.02 5.79
CA ASP A 5 -8.71 -13.98 5.58
C ASP A 5 -9.51 -13.10 6.56
N LEU A 6 -8.85 -12.26 7.37
CA LEU A 6 -9.55 -11.39 8.33
C LEU A 6 -10.59 -10.48 7.66
N SER A 7 -10.25 -9.88 6.52
CA SER A 7 -11.18 -9.01 5.78
C SER A 7 -12.45 -9.74 5.36
N LYS A 8 -12.34 -11.03 5.00
CA LYS A 8 -13.49 -11.86 4.65
C LYS A 8 -14.37 -12.13 5.87
N VAL A 9 -13.76 -12.53 6.99
CA VAL A 9 -14.49 -12.77 8.25
C VAL A 9 -15.27 -11.54 8.70
N ILE A 10 -14.65 -10.34 8.62
CA ILE A 10 -15.32 -9.08 8.95
C ILE A 10 -16.48 -8.80 7.98
N ALA A 11 -16.28 -9.02 6.67
CA ALA A 11 -17.34 -8.83 5.69
C ALA A 11 -18.55 -9.74 5.94
N ASP A 12 -18.31 -11.00 6.30
CA ASP A 12 -19.38 -11.99 6.50
C ASP A 12 -20.13 -11.79 7.83
N ASN A 13 -19.43 -11.42 8.91
CA ASN A 13 -19.99 -11.42 10.28
C ASN A 13 -20.23 -10.03 10.86
N ALA A 14 -19.55 -8.99 10.36
CA ALA A 14 -19.64 -7.63 10.86
C ALA A 14 -19.56 -6.58 9.72
N PRO A 15 -20.41 -6.67 8.67
CA PRO A 15 -20.32 -5.81 7.49
C PRO A 15 -20.43 -4.31 7.83
N ASN A 16 -21.14 -3.98 8.91
CA ASN A 16 -21.29 -2.60 9.38
C ASN A 16 -19.98 -1.95 9.86
N ALA A 17 -18.94 -2.74 10.16
CA ALA A 17 -17.62 -2.24 10.53
C ALA A 17 -16.81 -1.74 9.31
N ILE A 18 -17.19 -2.13 8.09
CA ILE A 18 -16.54 -1.69 6.85
C ILE A 18 -17.24 -0.42 6.36
N LYS A 19 -16.48 0.67 6.21
CA LYS A 19 -16.98 1.96 5.71
C LYS A 19 -16.18 2.37 4.47
N SER A 20 -16.89 2.57 3.37
CA SER A 20 -16.33 3.12 2.14
C SER A 20 -16.63 4.62 2.07
N GLY A 21 -15.65 5.42 1.67
CA GLY A 21 -15.80 6.86 1.51
C GLY A 21 -14.82 7.41 0.48
N GLU A 22 -15.15 8.56 -0.10
CA GLU A 22 -14.27 9.22 -1.06
C GLU A 22 -13.07 9.87 -0.35
N MET A 23 -11.93 9.94 -1.05
CA MET A 23 -10.69 10.54 -0.52
C MET A 23 -10.90 11.99 -0.05
N LYS A 24 -11.76 12.75 -0.74
CA LYS A 24 -12.11 14.14 -0.37
C LYS A 24 -12.69 14.24 1.05
N GLY A 25 -13.40 13.21 1.51
CA GLY A 25 -13.97 13.14 2.85
C GLY A 25 -12.92 13.06 3.98
N TYR A 26 -11.65 12.82 3.65
CA TYR A 26 -10.55 12.72 4.61
C TYR A 26 -9.64 13.96 4.63
N PHE A 27 -9.98 15.02 3.89
CA PHE A 27 -9.19 16.26 3.89
C PHE A 27 -9.05 16.85 5.31
N GLY A 28 -7.84 17.32 5.65
CA GLY A 28 -7.53 17.89 6.97
C GLY A 28 -7.40 16.87 8.11
N ARG A 29 -7.55 15.57 7.84
CA ARG A 29 -7.31 14.51 8.84
C ARG A 29 -5.85 14.12 8.84
N LYS A 30 -5.25 14.04 10.02
CA LYS A 30 -3.92 13.44 10.20
C LYS A 30 -4.09 11.93 10.30
N VAL A 31 -3.30 11.18 9.53
CA VAL A 31 -3.33 9.72 9.49
C VAL A 31 -1.90 9.21 9.67
N ALA A 32 -1.73 8.22 10.54
CA ALA A 32 -0.45 7.52 10.66
C ALA A 32 -0.33 6.48 9.54
N ILE A 33 0.82 6.45 8.88
CA ILE A 33 1.09 5.56 7.75
C ILE A 33 2.20 4.59 8.16
N ASP A 34 2.03 3.31 7.85
CA ASP A 34 3.09 2.31 7.96
C ASP A 34 4.02 2.43 6.74
N ALA A 35 5.16 3.10 6.94
CA ALA A 35 6.14 3.32 5.88
C ALA A 35 6.71 2.02 5.31
N SER A 36 6.94 1.02 6.15
CA SER A 36 7.53 -0.27 5.75
C SER A 36 6.57 -1.04 4.84
N MET A 37 5.29 -1.07 5.19
CA MET A 37 4.27 -1.71 4.36
C MET A 37 4.08 -0.98 3.03
N CYS A 38 4.08 0.36 3.02
CA CYS A 38 4.00 1.15 1.79
C CYS A 38 5.18 0.88 0.84
N LEU A 39 6.42 0.89 1.36
CA LEU A 39 7.62 0.62 0.57
C LEU A 39 7.61 -0.79 -0.02
N TYR A 40 7.23 -1.79 0.78
CA TYR A 40 7.16 -3.17 0.32
C TYR A 40 6.12 -3.34 -0.80
N GLN A 41 4.94 -2.74 -0.63
CA GLN A 41 3.88 -2.78 -1.65
C GLN A 41 4.29 -2.06 -2.94
N PHE A 42 4.97 -0.93 -2.83
CA PHE A 42 5.50 -0.20 -3.97
C PHE A 42 6.54 -1.02 -4.75
N LEU A 43 7.51 -1.61 -4.04
CA LEU A 43 8.57 -2.43 -4.65
C LEU A 43 8.03 -3.70 -5.32
N ILE A 44 6.93 -4.26 -4.84
CA ILE A 44 6.24 -5.37 -5.51
C ILE A 44 5.57 -4.87 -6.80
N ALA A 45 4.81 -3.78 -6.71
CA ALA A 45 4.04 -3.25 -7.84
C ALA A 45 4.93 -2.85 -9.03
N VAL A 46 6.10 -2.28 -8.74
CA VAL A 46 7.06 -1.83 -9.77
C VAL A 46 7.74 -2.99 -10.52
N ARG A 47 7.70 -4.22 -9.99
CA ARG A 47 8.34 -5.39 -10.62
C ARG A 47 7.51 -6.05 -11.73
N GLN A 48 6.40 -5.42 -12.16
CA GLN A 48 5.41 -6.05 -13.05
C GLN A 48 5.98 -6.58 -14.39
N ASP A 49 7.14 -6.10 -14.86
CA ASP A 49 7.76 -6.56 -16.13
C ASP A 49 9.15 -7.22 -15.97
N GLY A 50 9.53 -7.65 -14.76
CA GLY A 50 10.82 -8.34 -14.53
C GLY A 50 12.08 -7.45 -14.63
N SER A 51 11.95 -6.21 -15.08
CA SER A 51 13.02 -5.20 -14.99
C SER A 51 12.94 -4.44 -13.66
N GLN A 52 14.08 -4.28 -13.00
CA GLN A 52 14.19 -3.45 -11.81
C GLN A 52 14.42 -2.00 -12.27
N LEU A 53 13.73 -1.02 -11.67
CA LEU A 53 14.05 0.38 -11.95
C LEU A 53 15.52 0.65 -11.56
N GLN A 54 16.31 1.07 -12.55
CA GLN A 54 17.71 1.47 -12.41
C GLN A 54 17.85 2.94 -12.78
N SER A 55 18.76 3.65 -12.13
CA SER A 55 19.23 4.96 -12.59
C SER A 55 20.09 4.77 -13.85
N GLU A 56 20.43 5.88 -14.54
CA GLU A 56 21.38 5.87 -15.65
C GLU A 56 22.78 5.35 -15.25
N SER A 57 23.10 5.34 -13.95
CA SER A 57 24.32 4.76 -13.38
C SER A 57 24.22 3.27 -13.01
N GLY A 58 23.08 2.62 -13.28
CA GLY A 58 22.85 1.20 -12.96
C GLY A 58 22.52 0.93 -11.48
N GLU A 59 22.35 1.96 -10.65
CA GLU A 59 21.93 1.80 -9.27
C GLU A 59 20.42 1.57 -9.19
N THR A 60 19.96 0.63 -8.37
CA THR A 60 18.51 0.43 -8.22
C THR A 60 17.88 1.65 -7.56
N THR A 61 16.96 2.34 -8.25
CA THR A 61 16.24 3.53 -7.77
C THR A 61 15.12 3.16 -6.78
N ARG A 62 15.44 2.34 -5.78
CA ARG A 62 14.49 1.91 -4.72
C ARG A 62 14.09 3.05 -3.77
N GLN A 63 14.75 4.20 -3.86
CA GLN A 63 14.82 5.21 -2.81
C GLN A 63 14.33 6.62 -3.24
N LEU A 64 14.17 6.86 -4.56
CA LEU A 64 14.05 8.21 -5.15
C LEU A 64 12.69 8.50 -5.79
N VAL A 65 11.67 7.69 -5.53
CA VAL A 65 10.28 8.05 -5.81
C VAL A 65 9.64 8.52 -4.50
N THR A 66 10.19 9.60 -3.96
CA THR A 66 9.58 10.42 -2.90
C THR A 66 9.70 11.87 -3.30
#